data_AF-A0A2V6I6W3-F1
#
_entry.id   AF-A0A2V6I6W3-F1
#
_cell.length_a   1.000
_cell.length_b   1.000
_cell.length_c   1.000
_cell.angle_alpha   90.00
_cell.angle_beta   90.00
_cell.angle_gamma   90.00
#
_symmetry.space_group_name_H-M   'P 1'
#
loop_
_entity.id
_entity.type
_entity.pdbx_description
1 polymer ?
#
loop_
_entity_poly.entity_id
_entity_poly.type
_entity_poly.pdbx_seq_one_letter_code
_entity_poly.pdbx_strand_id
1 'polypeptide(L)'
;YSYLQEARDTEAKKIVDLAAKVRKTNPELEFSAAYALAAIPTRYAFERNDWASAATLTVPNLPHWSSFPFMEALIEYGHAL
;
A
#
# COMPACT_ATOMS: atom_id res chain seq x y z
N TYR A 1 -7.93 -8.00 -3.39
CA TYR A 1 -7.84 -8.16 -4.85
C TYR A 1 -9.24 -8.23 -5.47
N SER A 2 -10.11 -9.15 -5.03
CA SER A 2 -11.45 -9.31 -5.59
C SER A 2 -12.30 -8.02 -5.64
N TYR A 3 -12.27 -7.18 -4.60
CA TYR A 3 -13.06 -5.95 -4.59
C TYR A 3 -12.76 -4.99 -5.75
N LEU A 4 -11.48 -4.81 -6.13
CA LEU A 4 -11.13 -3.92 -7.26
C LEU A 4 -11.57 -4.52 -8.61
N GLN A 5 -11.44 -5.85 -8.77
CA GLN A 5 -11.90 -6.54 -9.99
C GLN A 5 -13.43 -6.52 -10.15
N GLU A 6 -14.16 -6.42 -9.05
CA GLU A 6 -15.62 -6.32 -9.02
C GLU A 6 -16.14 -4.86 -9.05
N ALA A 7 -15.25 -3.86 -9.25
CA ALA A 7 -15.58 -2.42 -9.18
C ALA A 7 -16.21 -1.99 -7.83
N ARG A 8 -15.83 -2.66 -6.73
CA ARG A 8 -16.29 -2.38 -5.36
C ARG A 8 -15.32 -1.47 -4.62
N ASP A 9 -15.13 -0.27 -5.15
CA ASP A 9 -14.12 0.69 -4.68
C ASP A 9 -14.30 1.09 -3.20
N THR A 10 -15.55 1.21 -2.73
CA THR A 10 -15.84 1.53 -1.33
C THR A 10 -15.35 0.42 -0.38
N GLU A 11 -15.49 -0.84 -0.78
CA GLU A 11 -15.01 -1.97 0.04
C GLU A 11 -13.49 -2.09 -0.03
N ALA A 12 -12.90 -1.85 -1.20
CA ALA A 12 -11.46 -1.77 -1.34
C ALA A 12 -10.87 -0.64 -0.47
N LYS A 13 -11.54 0.52 -0.41
CA LYS A 13 -11.12 1.66 0.43
C LYS A 13 -11.09 1.31 1.92
N LYS A 14 -12.02 0.49 2.42
CA LYS A 14 -12.00 0.03 3.82
C LYS A 14 -10.73 -0.76 4.15
N ILE A 15 -10.21 -1.53 3.19
CA ILE A 15 -8.97 -2.28 3.36
C ILE A 15 -7.76 -1.33 3.34
N VAL A 16 -7.76 -0.33 2.47
CA VAL A 16 -6.73 0.73 2.46
C VAL A 16 -6.71 1.48 3.80
N ASP A 17 -7.89 1.86 4.31
CA ASP A 17 -8.02 2.57 5.58
C ASP A 17 -7.62 1.71 6.78
N LEU A 18 -7.81 0.40 6.69
CA LEU A 18 -7.31 -0.55 7.70
C LEU A 18 -5.79 -0.64 7.64
N ALA A 19 -5.19 -0.80 6.45
CA ALA A 19 -3.75 -0.85 6.25
C ALA A 19 -3.06 0.42 6.77
N ALA A 20 -3.66 1.60 6.52
CA ALA A 20 -3.15 2.89 6.99
C ALA A 20 -3.12 3.04 8.52
N LYS A 21 -3.81 2.17 9.28
CA LYS A 21 -3.79 2.16 10.76
C LYS A 21 -2.72 1.23 11.34
N VAL A 22 -2.05 0.43 10.52
CA VAL A 22 -1.00 -0.48 11.00
C VAL A 22 0.21 0.32 11.48
N ARG A 23 0.67 0.03 12.69
CA ARG A 23 1.84 0.68 13.33
C ARG A 23 2.94 -0.31 13.72
N LYS A 24 2.63 -1.60 13.67
CA LYS A 24 3.54 -2.72 13.96
C LYS A 24 3.01 -3.98 13.32
N THR A 25 3.93 -4.85 12.90
CA THR A 25 3.66 -6.20 12.41
C THR A 25 4.18 -7.23 13.42
N ASN A 26 3.69 -8.46 13.33
CA ASN A 26 4.21 -9.56 14.12
C ASN A 26 4.37 -10.80 13.24
N PRO A 27 5.61 -11.27 12.97
CA PRO A 27 6.88 -10.68 13.41
C PRO A 27 7.15 -9.28 12.82
N GLU A 28 8.07 -8.52 13.44
CA GLU A 28 8.39 -7.15 12.98
C GLU A 28 9.08 -7.15 11.60
N LEU A 29 9.89 -8.17 11.32
CA LEU A 29 10.52 -8.40 10.02
C LEU A 29 9.73 -9.44 9.21
N GLU A 30 8.52 -9.09 8.79
CA GLU A 30 7.66 -9.98 8.00
C GLU A 30 7.46 -9.41 6.60
N PHE A 31 7.94 -10.16 5.60
CA PHE A 31 7.93 -9.74 4.20
C PHE A 31 6.51 -9.52 3.67
N SER A 32 5.57 -10.41 3.99
CA SER A 32 4.21 -10.37 3.43
C SER A 32 3.44 -9.14 3.92
N ALA A 33 3.69 -8.71 5.15
CA ALA A 33 3.12 -7.52 5.75
C ALA A 33 3.74 -6.27 5.16
N ALA A 34 5.07 -6.19 5.00
CA ALA A 34 5.72 -5.09 4.28
C ALA A 34 5.18 -4.97 2.85
N TYR A 35 5.04 -6.10 2.14
CA TYR A 35 4.42 -6.15 0.82
C TYR A 35 2.99 -5.64 0.82
N ALA A 36 2.14 -6.13 1.73
CA ALA A 36 0.75 -5.70 1.81
C ALA A 36 0.63 -4.20 2.05
N LEU A 37 1.45 -3.65 2.95
CA LEU A 37 1.39 -2.24 3.34
C LEU A 37 1.90 -1.28 2.25
N ALA A 38 2.79 -1.74 1.37
CA ALA A 38 3.15 -1.01 0.15
C ALA A 38 2.11 -1.21 -0.96
N ALA A 39 1.74 -2.45 -1.25
CA ALA A 39 0.95 -2.79 -2.43
C ALA A 39 -0.52 -2.37 -2.34
N ILE A 40 -1.15 -2.45 -1.17
CA ILE A 40 -2.57 -2.10 -0.98
C ILE A 40 -2.87 -0.66 -1.42
N PRO A 41 -2.21 0.37 -0.86
CA PRO A 41 -2.50 1.75 -1.24
C PRO A 41 -2.08 2.06 -2.68
N THR A 42 -0.93 1.55 -3.14
CA THR A 42 -0.46 1.76 -4.53
C THR A 42 -1.44 1.19 -5.54
N ARG A 43 -1.89 -0.06 -5.38
CA ARG A 43 -2.86 -0.69 -6.29
C ARG A 43 -4.22 -0.01 -6.24
N TYR A 44 -4.67 0.42 -5.07
CA TYR A 44 -5.95 1.12 -4.95
C TYR A 44 -5.98 2.44 -5.72
N ALA A 45 -4.86 3.16 -5.78
CA ALA A 45 -4.74 4.35 -6.62
C ALA A 45 -4.64 3.98 -8.10
N PHE A 46 -3.74 3.04 -8.44
CA PHE A 46 -3.41 2.65 -9.80
C PHE A 46 -4.58 2.04 -10.57
N GLU A 47 -5.26 1.06 -9.99
CA GLU A 47 -6.33 0.32 -10.67
C GLU A 47 -7.57 1.21 -10.92
N ARG A 48 -7.63 2.39 -10.28
CA ARG A 48 -8.65 3.42 -10.49
C ARG A 48 -8.18 4.62 -11.31
N ASN A 49 -6.95 4.59 -11.83
CA ASN A 49 -6.30 5.72 -12.53
C ASN A 49 -6.27 7.02 -11.69
N ASP A 50 -6.17 6.89 -10.36
CA ASP A 50 -6.16 8.00 -9.42
C ASP A 50 -4.72 8.49 -9.19
N TRP A 51 -4.14 9.08 -10.25
CA TRP A 51 -2.73 9.50 -10.30
C TRP A 51 -2.40 10.56 -9.26
N ALA A 52 -3.35 11.45 -8.95
CA ALA A 52 -3.19 12.46 -7.90
C ALA A 52 -2.99 11.80 -6.53
N SER A 53 -3.77 10.77 -6.19
CA SER A 53 -3.57 10.02 -4.96
C SER A 53 -2.28 9.21 -4.99
N ALA A 54 -1.96 8.60 -6.13
CA ALA A 54 -0.73 7.84 -6.31
C ALA A 54 0.52 8.68 -6.02
N ALA A 55 0.61 9.89 -6.57
CA ALA A 55 1.74 10.82 -6.40
C ALA A 55 1.93 11.34 -4.97
N THR A 56 0.98 11.10 -4.06
CA THR A 56 1.01 11.57 -2.66
C THR A 56 1.12 10.43 -1.66
N LEU A 57 1.36 9.20 -2.13
CA LEU A 57 1.54 8.05 -1.26
C LEU A 57 2.74 8.26 -0.35
N THR A 58 2.61 7.77 0.88
CA THR A 58 3.66 7.90 1.89
C THR A 58 4.20 6.54 2.23
N VAL A 59 5.52 6.46 2.38
CA VAL A 59 6.18 5.29 2.94
C VAL A 59 5.65 5.00 4.35
N PRO A 60 5.19 3.76 4.65
CA PRO A 60 4.70 3.40 5.97
C PRO A 60 5.74 3.65 7.07
N ASN A 61 5.34 4.41 8.09
CA ASN A 61 6.17 4.62 9.28
C ASN A 61 6.06 3.42 10.22
N LEU A 62 6.87 2.40 9.96
CA LEU A 62 6.93 1.15 10.73
C LEU A 62 8.37 0.85 11.18
N PRO A 63 8.54 0.13 12.31
CA PRO A 63 9.83 -0.40 12.69
C PRO A 63 10.47 -1.19 11.53
N HIS A 64 11.77 -0.98 11.31
CA HIS A 64 12.57 -1.72 10.34
C HIS A 64 12.13 -1.60 8.86
N TRP A 65 11.34 -0.60 8.49
CA TRP A 65 10.93 -0.42 7.09
C TRP A 65 12.11 -0.39 6.11
N SER A 66 13.23 0.24 6.51
CA SER A 66 14.47 0.32 5.72
C SER A 66 15.09 -1.04 5.39
N SER A 67 14.65 -2.13 6.04
CA SER A 67 15.05 -3.51 5.70
C SER A 67 14.33 -4.05 4.45
N PHE A 68 13.34 -3.33 3.91
CA PHE A 68 12.52 -3.71 2.75
C PHE A 68 12.59 -2.66 1.61
N PRO A 69 13.78 -2.33 1.07
CA PRO A 69 13.92 -1.25 0.07
C PRO A 69 13.11 -1.49 -1.22
N PHE A 70 12.86 -2.75 -1.58
CA PHE A 70 12.01 -3.09 -2.73
C PHE A 70 10.52 -2.78 -2.49
N MET A 71 10.06 -2.72 -1.24
CA MET A 71 8.68 -2.33 -0.92
C MET A 71 8.50 -0.82 -0.97
N GLU A 72 9.52 -0.06 -0.60
CA GLU A 72 9.57 1.38 -0.86
C GLU A 72 9.59 1.67 -2.36
N ALA A 73 10.42 0.96 -3.13
CA ALA A 73 10.45 1.10 -4.59
C ALA A 73 9.10 0.84 -5.27
N LEU A 74 8.25 -0.02 -4.70
CA LEU A 74 6.89 -0.24 -5.18
C LEU A 74 6.00 0.99 -5.00
N ILE A 75 6.19 1.75 -3.91
CA ILE A 75 5.50 3.02 -3.67
C ILE A 75 6.07 4.09 -4.60
N GLU A 76 7.38 4.14 -4.79
CA GLU A 76 8.04 5.11 -5.68
C GLU A 76 7.67 4.91 -7.15
N TYR A 77 7.50 3.66 -7.60
CA TYR A 77 6.90 3.38 -8.90
C TYR A 77 5.48 3.98 -9.01
N GLY A 78 4.77 4.03 -7.89
CA GLY A 78 3.51 4.72 -7.72
C GLY A 78 3.57 6.22 -8.03
N HIS A 79 4.65 6.88 -7.62
CA HIS A 79 4.83 8.32 -7.80
C HIS A 79 5.17 8.73 -9.25
N ALA A 80 5.76 7.82 -10.01
CA ALA A 80 6.34 8.13 -11.31
C ALA A 80 5.33 8.17 -12.48
N LEU A 81 4.09 7.72 -12.26
CA LEU A 81 3.04 7.57 -13.28
C LEU A 81 1.86 8.50 -12.98
#